data_AF-A0AAD4YCW6-F1
#
_entry.id   AF-A0AAD4YCW6-F1
#
_cell.length_a   1.000
_cell.length_b   1.000
_cell.length_c   1.000
_cell.angle_alpha   90.00
_cell.angle_beta   90.00
_cell.angle_gamma   90.00
#
_symmetry.space_group_name_H-M   'P 1'
#
loop_
_entity.id
_entity.type
_entity.pdbx_description
1 polymer ?
#
loop_
_entity_poly.entity_id
_entity_poly.type
_entity_poly.pdbx_seq_one_letter_code
_entity_poly.pdbx_strand_id
1 'polypeptide(L)'
;MGVLGCWVNAIPPPTATLPLLMDSVIQALAELEQKVPATEAGHSVAAWLLSAQGSGTHSPLHHFLLEGKCLNITELDPPSLSPELRGLMGEVARHSMQDGKEYGVVLAPDGSTVAVEPLLAGLWAGLQGHRIVNLSLESMATPPDAGVTFPDLGDTSPGLSNASPDVTSVDVGAVSPNVSTKYLDVGATSPEVRPGSPEVQASSPDTKAKLPTAVDSLLVVTLAGDLGLNFLQGPQTWNHSGLGAEGCWDQLSVPRTFTLMDPEASPLTTAFLNGALDGVLLGDYLSRTPEPRPALSHLLSQYYGAGVAGDPGFRSNFRRHNGAALTSAPTLTQQVWGALILLQRLEPAHPHLQGMSQEELAQVATHATKEFTEAFLGCPAIHPRCRWGAAPYQGLPTPLKLPLGFLYVHHTYLPAPPCTSFERCAADMRSMQRFHQQTRGWADIGYSFVVGSDGYVYEGRGWHWVGAHTLGHNSRGFGVAFIGNYTAVLPSEAALRAVRDELPRCAICAGLLRPDYALLGHRQLVRTECPGDLLFNLLRTWPRFDK
;
A
#
# COMPACT_ATOMS: atom_id res chain seq x y z
N MET A 1 24.19 14.76 37.50
CA MET A 1 25.38 14.64 36.63
C MET A 1 25.82 13.20 36.63
N GLY A 2 25.76 12.53 35.48
CA GLY A 2 26.19 11.13 35.33
C GLY A 2 25.24 10.31 34.44
N VAL A 3 25.12 10.66 33.16
CA VAL A 3 24.60 9.75 32.14
C VAL A 3 25.82 9.23 31.39
N LEU A 4 26.29 8.02 31.75
CA LEU A 4 27.08 7.17 30.86
C LEU A 4 26.09 6.75 29.75
N GLY A 5 26.35 6.98 28.46
CA GLY A 5 27.55 6.53 27.77
C GLY A 5 27.27 5.19 27.08
N CYS A 6 26.18 5.09 26.30
CA CYS A 6 26.01 4.01 25.34
C CYS A 6 26.78 4.38 24.08
N TRP A 7 27.86 3.64 23.88
CA TRP A 7 28.83 3.67 22.80
C TRP A 7 28.30 4.19 21.46
N VAL A 8 28.77 5.39 21.11
CA VAL A 8 28.85 5.86 19.73
C VAL A 8 30.00 5.11 19.08
N ASN A 9 29.67 4.15 18.22
CA ASN A 9 30.40 3.97 16.99
C ASN A 9 29.36 4.13 15.88
N ALA A 10 29.31 5.32 15.29
CA ALA A 10 28.70 5.50 13.99
C ALA A 10 29.48 4.60 13.02
N ILE A 11 28.95 3.40 12.78
CA ILE A 11 29.41 2.58 11.67
C ILE A 11 29.05 3.42 10.43
N PRO A 12 30.03 3.91 9.64
CA PRO A 12 29.71 4.55 8.37
C PRO A 12 28.83 3.58 7.60
N PRO A 13 27.74 4.02 6.94
CA PRO A 13 26.83 3.09 6.29
C PRO A 13 27.68 2.20 5.38
N PRO A 14 27.76 0.89 5.63
CA PRO A 14 28.43 0.01 4.70
C PRO A 14 27.65 0.20 3.41
N THR A 15 28.27 0.75 2.37
CA THR A 15 27.68 0.76 1.04
C THR A 15 27.31 -0.68 0.75
N ALA A 16 26.01 -1.01 0.76
CA ALA A 16 25.62 -2.38 0.49
C ALA A 16 26.21 -2.73 -0.88
N THR A 17 26.89 -3.86 -0.97
CA THR A 17 27.32 -4.40 -2.27
C THR A 17 26.17 -5.15 -2.94
N LEU A 18 25.02 -5.28 -2.30
CA LEU A 18 23.84 -5.98 -2.80
C LEU A 18 22.80 -5.01 -3.40
N PRO A 19 22.20 -5.36 -4.56
CA PRO A 19 21.08 -4.60 -5.11
C PRO A 19 19.95 -4.41 -4.09
N LEU A 20 19.27 -3.26 -4.15
CA LEU A 20 18.13 -2.94 -3.29
C LEU A 20 16.85 -3.62 -3.81
N LEU A 21 16.79 -4.95 -3.61
CA LEU A 21 15.69 -5.80 -4.02
C LEU A 21 14.93 -6.34 -2.80
N MET A 22 13.61 -6.46 -2.92
CA MET A 22 12.80 -7.10 -1.87
C MET A 22 13.21 -8.56 -1.64
N ASP A 23 13.65 -9.28 -2.69
CA ASP A 23 14.18 -10.64 -2.54
C ASP A 23 15.42 -10.69 -1.63
N SER A 24 16.25 -9.64 -1.62
CA SER A 24 17.40 -9.55 -0.72
C SER A 24 16.99 -9.27 0.72
N VAL A 25 15.89 -8.53 0.94
CA VAL A 25 15.26 -8.38 2.26
C VAL A 25 14.70 -9.71 2.75
N ILE A 26 13.97 -10.43 1.90
CA ILE A 26 13.43 -11.76 2.19
C ILE A 26 14.55 -12.74 2.54
N GLN A 27 15.67 -12.70 1.82
CA GLN A 27 16.83 -13.53 2.10
C GLN A 27 17.45 -13.21 3.47
N ALA A 28 17.62 -11.92 3.80
CA ALA A 28 18.13 -11.52 5.12
C ALA A 28 17.22 -12.00 6.25
N LEU A 29 15.89 -11.88 6.09
CA LEU A 29 14.91 -12.40 7.06
C LEU A 29 15.03 -13.91 7.21
N ALA A 30 15.13 -14.66 6.11
CA ALA A 30 15.26 -16.11 6.15
C ALA A 30 16.53 -16.57 6.90
N GLU A 31 17.65 -15.87 6.74
CA GLU A 31 18.89 -16.18 7.46
C GLU A 31 18.79 -15.90 8.97
N LEU A 32 18.06 -14.84 9.35
CA LEU A 32 17.79 -14.54 10.75
C LEU A 32 16.86 -15.59 11.38
N GLU A 33 15.80 -15.98 10.67
CA GLU A 33 14.78 -16.92 11.16
C GLU A 33 15.32 -18.34 11.36
N GLN A 34 16.31 -18.77 10.58
CA GLN A 34 16.94 -20.10 10.72
C GLN A 34 17.65 -20.32 12.08
N LYS A 35 17.99 -19.24 12.80
CA LYS A 35 18.82 -19.30 14.01
C LYS A 35 18.09 -18.85 15.28
N VAL A 36 16.79 -18.54 15.19
CA VAL A 36 15.91 -18.23 16.33
C VAL A 36 14.90 -19.37 16.52
N PRO A 37 14.51 -19.74 17.76
CA PRO A 37 13.46 -20.72 17.99
C PRO A 37 12.18 -20.37 17.20
N ALA A 38 11.58 -21.37 16.55
CA ALA A 38 10.45 -21.17 15.63
C ALA A 38 9.23 -20.46 16.26
N THR A 39 9.07 -20.53 17.58
CA THR A 39 7.99 -19.87 18.33
C THR A 39 8.21 -18.37 18.58
N GLU A 40 9.44 -17.87 18.40
CA GLU A 40 9.82 -16.48 18.72
C GLU A 40 10.50 -15.77 17.54
N ALA A 41 10.71 -16.46 16.42
CA ALA A 41 11.46 -15.96 15.27
C ALA A 41 10.85 -14.70 14.66
N GLY A 42 9.54 -14.70 14.37
CA GLY A 42 8.88 -13.54 13.77
C GLY A 42 8.98 -12.28 14.65
N HIS A 43 8.71 -12.43 15.95
CA HIS A 43 8.80 -11.31 16.90
C HIS A 43 10.24 -10.81 17.05
N SER A 44 11.19 -11.71 17.25
CA SER A 44 12.59 -11.34 17.50
C SER A 44 13.21 -10.65 16.29
N VAL A 45 12.91 -11.11 15.08
CA VAL A 45 13.47 -10.54 13.84
C VAL A 45 12.89 -9.16 13.55
N ALA A 46 11.58 -9.00 13.66
CA ALA A 46 10.94 -7.70 13.44
C ALA A 46 11.37 -6.67 14.52
N ALA A 47 11.44 -7.08 15.79
CA ALA A 47 11.96 -6.24 16.88
C ALA A 47 13.43 -5.85 16.69
N TRP A 48 14.25 -6.78 16.21
CA TRP A 48 15.67 -6.51 15.94
C TRP A 48 15.82 -5.49 14.81
N LEU A 49 15.10 -5.64 13.70
CA LEU A 49 15.17 -4.68 12.58
C LEU A 49 14.70 -3.28 12.98
N LEU A 50 13.65 -3.18 13.79
CA LEU A 50 13.16 -1.90 14.30
C LEU A 50 14.12 -1.28 15.33
N SER A 51 14.80 -2.09 16.16
CA SER A 51 15.76 -1.60 17.16
C SER A 51 17.14 -1.26 16.56
N ALA A 52 17.53 -1.89 15.45
CA ALA A 52 18.74 -1.56 14.69
C ALA A 52 18.74 -0.12 14.12
N GLN A 53 17.62 0.60 14.23
CA GLN A 53 17.47 1.98 13.77
C GLN A 53 18.17 3.03 14.66
N GLY A 54 18.71 2.68 15.84
CA GLY A 54 19.70 3.46 16.60
C GLY A 54 19.46 4.97 16.76
N SER A 55 18.91 5.36 17.92
CA SER A 55 19.03 6.68 18.59
C SER A 55 18.71 7.97 17.82
N GLY A 56 17.79 7.97 16.86
CA GLY A 56 17.32 9.22 16.26
C GLY A 56 16.00 9.03 15.53
N THR A 57 14.98 9.78 15.96
CA THR A 57 13.70 10.01 15.28
C THR A 57 12.71 8.84 15.18
N HIS A 58 12.56 8.00 16.20
CA HIS A 58 11.29 7.28 16.31
C HIS A 58 10.19 8.29 16.65
N SER A 59 9.12 8.32 15.85
CA SER A 59 7.91 9.03 16.23
C SER A 59 7.47 8.55 17.62
N PRO A 60 7.13 9.44 18.56
CA PRO A 60 6.66 9.04 19.90
C PRO A 60 5.52 8.04 19.85
N LEU A 61 4.72 8.06 18.77
CA LEU A 61 3.67 7.07 18.51
C LEU A 61 4.24 5.66 18.37
N HIS A 62 5.32 5.49 17.61
CA HIS A 62 5.97 4.18 17.42
C HIS A 62 6.51 3.66 18.74
N HIS A 63 7.29 4.47 19.45
CA HIS A 63 7.82 4.09 20.76
C HIS A 63 6.68 3.72 21.73
N PHE A 64 5.65 4.55 21.83
CA PHE A 64 4.55 4.32 22.77
C PHE A 64 3.71 3.07 22.45
N LEU A 65 3.46 2.81 21.16
CA LEU A 65 2.56 1.75 20.71
C LEU A 65 3.27 0.41 20.52
N LEU A 66 4.55 0.43 20.14
CA LEU A 66 5.33 -0.76 19.80
C LEU A 66 6.31 -1.17 20.91
N GLU A 67 6.71 -0.28 21.81
CA GLU A 67 7.54 -0.64 22.97
C GLU A 67 6.67 -1.10 24.16
N GLY A 68 6.05 -2.28 24.00
CA GLY A 68 5.46 -3.06 25.07
C GLY A 68 6.16 -4.40 25.16
N LYS A 69 6.86 -4.66 26.28
CA LYS A 69 7.85 -5.75 26.43
C LYS A 69 8.86 -5.76 25.29
N CYS A 70 9.85 -4.87 25.36
CA CYS A 70 11.19 -5.34 25.00
C CYS A 70 11.40 -6.62 25.84
N LEU A 71 11.32 -7.79 25.21
CA LEU A 71 12.16 -8.89 25.67
C LEU A 71 13.54 -8.27 25.91
N ASN A 72 14.27 -8.69 26.94
CA ASN A 72 15.64 -8.24 27.11
C ASN A 72 16.45 -8.67 25.87
N ILE A 73 16.40 -7.89 24.78
CA ILE A 73 17.24 -7.97 23.58
C ILE A 73 18.58 -7.34 23.95
N THR A 74 19.06 -7.60 25.16
CA THR A 74 20.46 -7.53 25.48
C THR A 74 21.05 -8.78 24.85
N GLU A 75 21.78 -8.59 23.75
CA GLU A 75 22.59 -9.60 23.05
C GLU A 75 21.81 -10.57 22.13
N LEU A 76 21.03 -10.05 21.18
CA LEU A 76 21.21 -10.57 19.81
C LEU A 76 22.49 -9.93 19.28
N ASP A 77 23.63 -10.46 19.74
CA ASP A 77 24.92 -10.24 19.10
C ASP A 77 24.70 -10.47 17.58
N PRO A 78 25.14 -9.59 16.67
CA PRO A 78 25.04 -9.83 15.24
C PRO A 78 26.33 -10.45 14.69
N PRO A 79 26.64 -11.75 14.91
CA PRO A 79 27.60 -12.47 14.08
C PRO A 79 26.89 -13.40 13.08
N SER A 80 25.56 -13.36 12.96
CA SER A 80 24.80 -14.37 12.20
C SER A 80 24.54 -14.04 10.73
N LEU A 81 24.37 -12.77 10.36
CA LEU A 81 24.23 -12.30 8.98
C LEU A 81 25.59 -12.13 8.32
N SER A 82 25.66 -12.47 7.02
CA SER A 82 26.77 -12.06 6.17
C SER A 82 26.98 -10.54 6.25
N PRO A 83 28.23 -10.05 6.14
CA PRO A 83 28.51 -8.61 6.14
C PRO A 83 27.68 -7.84 5.11
N GLU A 84 27.43 -8.46 3.96
CA GLU A 84 26.65 -7.89 2.87
C GLU A 84 25.16 -7.71 3.22
N LEU A 85 24.52 -8.75 3.77
CA LEU A 85 23.10 -8.67 4.18
C LEU A 85 22.91 -7.77 5.39
N ARG A 86 23.88 -7.75 6.32
CA ARG A 86 23.86 -6.79 7.43
C ARG A 86 23.92 -5.35 6.92
N GLY A 87 24.76 -5.09 5.93
CA GLY A 87 24.84 -3.76 5.32
C GLY A 87 23.54 -3.38 4.62
N LEU A 88 22.96 -4.30 3.86
CA LEU A 88 21.64 -4.12 3.25
C LEU A 88 20.58 -3.79 4.29
N MET A 89 20.48 -4.55 5.38
CA MET A 89 19.51 -4.31 6.45
C MET A 89 19.71 -2.94 7.10
N GLY A 90 20.96 -2.52 7.34
CA GLY A 90 21.26 -1.18 7.83
C GLY A 90 20.82 -0.06 6.86
N GLU A 91 20.93 -0.29 5.55
CA GLU A 91 20.54 0.66 4.51
C GLU A 91 19.02 0.75 4.33
N VAL A 92 18.29 -0.36 4.45
CA VAL A 92 16.83 -0.39 4.26
C VAL A 92 16.03 -0.16 5.54
N ALA A 93 16.65 -0.28 6.72
CA ALA A 93 15.94 -0.18 8.00
C ALA A 93 15.36 1.20 8.29
N ARG A 94 15.86 2.27 7.66
CA ARG A 94 15.36 3.64 7.83
C ARG A 94 14.96 4.25 6.50
N HIS A 95 13.69 4.62 6.42
CA HIS A 95 13.13 5.43 5.35
C HIS A 95 13.47 6.90 5.58
N SER A 96 13.95 7.56 4.53
CA SER A 96 14.20 9.00 4.58
C SER A 96 14.26 9.59 3.17
N MET A 97 14.09 10.91 3.09
CA MET A 97 14.23 11.65 1.84
C MET A 97 15.28 12.74 1.99
N GLN A 98 16.19 12.83 1.02
CA GLN A 98 17.23 13.85 0.98
C GLN A 98 17.61 14.14 -0.47
N ASP A 99 17.65 15.42 -0.84
CA ASP A 99 18.09 15.92 -2.15
C ASP A 99 17.36 15.26 -3.34
N GLY A 100 16.04 15.11 -3.23
CA GLY A 100 15.20 14.47 -4.26
C GLY A 100 15.40 12.96 -4.41
N LYS A 101 16.16 12.34 -3.51
CA LYS A 101 16.32 10.89 -3.42
C LYS A 101 15.58 10.36 -2.22
N GLU A 102 15.16 9.10 -2.33
CA GLU A 102 14.47 8.38 -1.28
C GLU A 102 15.28 7.12 -0.94
N TYR A 103 15.52 6.95 0.36
CA TYR A 103 16.31 5.89 0.96
C TYR A 103 15.41 4.99 1.81
N GLY A 104 15.90 3.80 2.18
CA GLY A 104 15.07 2.84 2.91
C GLY A 104 14.05 2.10 2.03
N VAL A 105 14.23 2.15 0.71
CA VAL A 105 13.31 1.58 -0.28
C VAL A 105 13.95 0.46 -1.09
N VAL A 106 13.14 -0.47 -1.56
CA VAL A 106 13.56 -1.60 -2.41
C VAL A 106 12.63 -1.79 -3.60
N LEU A 107 13.16 -2.35 -4.69
CA LEU A 107 12.38 -2.78 -5.85
C LEU A 107 11.78 -4.16 -5.58
N ALA A 108 10.46 -4.27 -5.68
CA ALA A 108 9.74 -5.53 -5.52
C ALA A 108 9.58 -6.27 -6.87
N PRO A 109 9.37 -7.61 -6.86
CA PRO A 109 9.18 -8.43 -8.06
C PRO A 109 8.03 -7.99 -8.99
N ASP A 110 7.02 -7.32 -8.43
CA ASP A 110 5.89 -6.77 -9.17
C ASP A 110 6.20 -5.41 -9.85
N GLY A 111 7.45 -4.96 -9.75
CA GLY A 111 7.95 -3.70 -10.31
C GLY A 111 7.67 -2.48 -9.43
N SER A 112 6.95 -2.63 -8.32
CA SER A 112 6.70 -1.52 -7.39
C SER A 112 7.94 -1.20 -6.56
N THR A 113 8.00 0.01 -6.03
CA THR A 113 8.99 0.40 -5.01
C THR A 113 8.32 0.43 -3.65
N VAL A 114 9.00 -0.08 -2.63
CA VAL A 114 8.43 -0.28 -1.29
C VAL A 114 9.41 0.21 -0.25
N ALA A 115 8.96 1.09 0.65
CA ALA A 115 9.70 1.46 1.86
C ALA A 115 9.65 0.33 2.88
N VAL A 116 10.81 -0.12 3.34
CA VAL A 116 10.92 -1.31 4.20
C VAL A 116 10.54 -0.98 5.65
N GLU A 117 10.87 0.21 6.14
CA GLU A 117 10.53 0.63 7.51
C GLU A 117 9.03 0.52 7.85
N PRO A 118 8.10 1.19 7.13
CA PRO A 118 6.68 1.10 7.46
C PRO A 118 6.09 -0.30 7.23
N LEU A 119 6.67 -1.09 6.31
CA LEU A 119 6.32 -2.51 6.14
C LEU A 119 6.64 -3.32 7.41
N LEU A 120 7.86 -3.19 7.93
CA LEU A 120 8.30 -3.90 9.12
C LEU A 120 7.55 -3.44 10.38
N ALA A 121 7.24 -2.13 10.49
CA ALA A 121 6.42 -1.60 11.58
C ALA A 121 5.03 -2.26 11.62
N GLY A 122 4.40 -2.45 10.46
CA GLY A 122 3.10 -3.12 10.37
C GLY A 122 3.15 -4.61 10.70
N LEU A 123 4.17 -5.32 10.22
CA LEU A 123 4.40 -6.72 10.60
C LEU A 123 4.57 -6.87 12.12
N TRP A 124 5.38 -6.01 12.73
CA TRP A 124 5.63 -6.02 14.17
C TRP A 124 4.36 -5.72 14.97
N ALA A 125 3.59 -4.70 14.60
CA ALA A 125 2.31 -4.40 15.22
C ALA A 125 1.32 -5.58 15.11
N GLY A 126 1.24 -6.21 13.94
CA GLY A 126 0.41 -7.40 13.72
C GLY A 126 0.82 -8.58 14.61
N LEU A 127 2.13 -8.78 14.79
CA LEU A 127 2.66 -9.83 15.65
C LEU A 127 2.31 -9.62 17.13
N GLN A 128 2.26 -8.38 17.61
CA GLN A 128 1.81 -8.04 18.97
C GLN A 128 0.29 -8.22 19.17
N GLY A 129 -0.47 -8.37 18.09
CA GLY A 129 -1.93 -8.35 18.10
C GLY A 129 -2.46 -6.92 18.15
N HIS A 130 -3.63 -6.68 17.56
CA HIS A 130 -4.23 -5.34 17.47
C HIS A 130 -4.44 -4.74 18.87
N ARG A 131 -3.54 -3.86 19.30
CA ARG A 131 -3.68 -3.18 20.57
C ARG A 131 -4.59 -1.97 20.40
N ILE A 132 -5.77 -2.04 20.99
CA ILE A 132 -6.68 -0.91 21.08
C ILE A 132 -6.26 -0.02 22.25
N VAL A 133 -5.89 1.22 21.96
CA VAL A 133 -5.47 2.20 22.95
C VAL A 133 -6.61 3.19 23.20
N ASN A 134 -7.13 3.21 24.42
CA ASN A 134 -8.20 4.13 24.81
C ASN A 134 -7.67 5.57 24.98
N LEU A 135 -8.40 6.52 24.40
CA LEU A 135 -8.09 7.95 24.44
C LEU A 135 -8.87 8.73 25.51
N SER A 136 -9.73 8.08 26.29
CA SER A 136 -10.50 8.74 27.35
C SER A 136 -9.59 9.44 28.38
N LEU A 137 -10.05 10.60 28.88
CA LEU A 137 -9.33 11.58 29.72
C LEU A 137 -8.69 11.04 31.03
N GLU A 138 -8.97 9.80 31.43
CA GLU A 138 -8.54 9.24 32.72
C GLU A 138 -7.52 8.10 32.62
N SER A 139 -7.13 7.62 31.43
CA SER A 139 -6.51 6.28 31.29
C SER A 139 -4.98 6.22 31.07
N MET A 140 -4.22 7.32 31.16
CA MET A 140 -2.75 7.25 31.05
C MET A 140 -2.09 8.12 32.11
N ALA A 141 -2.20 7.70 33.37
CA ALA A 141 -1.40 8.26 34.44
C ALA A 141 0.01 7.64 34.43
N THR A 142 1.01 8.50 34.22
CA THR A 142 2.46 8.37 34.54
C THR A 142 3.31 7.30 33.83
N PRO A 143 4.51 7.66 33.32
CA PRO A 143 5.56 6.69 33.01
C PRO A 143 6.05 6.00 34.29
N PRO A 144 6.57 4.76 34.25
CA PRO A 144 7.17 4.14 35.42
C PRO A 144 8.45 4.91 35.78
N ASP A 145 8.36 5.69 36.84
CA ASP A 145 9.49 6.42 37.41
C ASP A 145 10.49 5.43 38.04
N ALA A 146 11.76 5.76 37.91
CA ALA A 146 12.89 4.97 38.36
C ALA A 146 12.88 4.83 39.90
N GLY A 147 12.90 3.59 40.39
CA GLY A 147 12.94 3.32 41.82
C GLY A 147 13.44 1.91 42.12
N VAL A 148 14.76 1.73 42.08
CA VAL A 148 15.43 0.53 42.59
C VAL A 148 15.19 0.45 44.11
N THR A 149 14.55 -0.63 44.57
CA THR A 149 14.77 -1.17 45.91
C THR A 149 14.40 -2.66 45.94
N PHE A 150 15.40 -3.50 46.20
CA PHE A 150 15.28 -4.85 46.78
C PHE A 150 16.15 -4.85 48.06
N PRO A 151 16.03 -5.80 49.00
CA PRO A 151 14.98 -6.80 49.27
C PRO A 151 14.51 -6.78 50.74
N ASP A 152 13.50 -7.58 51.11
CA ASP A 152 13.69 -8.47 52.27
C ASP A 152 12.77 -9.71 52.26
N LEU A 153 13.32 -10.79 52.81
CA LEU A 153 12.77 -12.14 52.99
C LEU A 153 11.77 -12.20 54.15
N GLY A 154 10.79 -13.10 54.06
CA GLY A 154 9.93 -13.45 55.20
C GLY A 154 8.94 -14.56 54.89
N ASP A 155 9.36 -15.80 55.15
CA ASP A 155 8.54 -17.01 55.20
C ASP A 155 7.25 -16.84 56.02
N THR A 156 6.15 -17.48 55.58
CA THR A 156 5.50 -18.61 56.27
C THR A 156 4.07 -18.85 55.74
N SER A 157 3.85 -20.05 55.19
CA SER A 157 2.56 -20.76 55.24
C SER A 157 2.41 -21.42 56.63
N PRO A 158 1.23 -21.83 57.13
CA PRO A 158 0.35 -22.81 56.46
C PRO A 158 -1.17 -22.72 56.75
N GLY A 159 -1.98 -23.54 56.07
CA GLY A 159 -3.17 -24.14 56.71
C GLY A 159 -4.45 -24.31 55.88
N LEU A 160 -4.69 -25.57 55.48
CA LEU A 160 -5.94 -26.22 55.03
C LEU A 160 -7.26 -25.70 55.64
N SER A 161 -8.36 -25.70 54.86
CA SER A 161 -9.37 -26.78 54.88
C SER A 161 -10.66 -26.49 54.09
N ASN A 162 -11.05 -27.47 53.25
CA ASN A 162 -12.40 -28.00 52.95
C ASN A 162 -13.63 -27.07 52.92
N ALA A 163 -14.38 -27.11 51.81
CA ALA A 163 -15.61 -27.92 51.70
C ALA A 163 -16.34 -27.69 50.36
N SER A 164 -16.64 -28.79 49.66
CA SER A 164 -17.74 -28.92 48.69
C SER A 164 -19.01 -29.36 49.46
N PRO A 165 -20.22 -29.24 48.87
CA PRO A 165 -20.79 -30.49 48.35
C PRO A 165 -21.58 -30.38 47.03
N ASP A 166 -21.47 -31.47 46.27
CA ASP A 166 -22.46 -32.22 45.46
C ASP A 166 -23.90 -31.70 45.30
N VAL A 167 -24.41 -31.75 44.05
CA VAL A 167 -25.65 -32.46 43.70
C VAL A 167 -25.52 -33.15 42.31
N THR A 168 -26.05 -34.36 42.28
CA THR A 168 -25.98 -35.49 41.34
C THR A 168 -26.88 -35.45 40.09
N SER A 169 -26.40 -36.11 39.01
CA SER A 169 -27.05 -37.01 38.01
C SER A 169 -28.41 -36.65 37.37
N VAL A 170 -28.68 -36.90 36.08
CA VAL A 170 -28.82 -38.22 35.41
C VAL A 170 -28.73 -38.10 33.88
N ASP A 171 -28.19 -39.15 33.26
CA ASP A 171 -28.06 -39.49 31.83
C ASP A 171 -29.34 -39.51 30.96
N VAL A 172 -29.16 -39.42 29.64
CA VAL A 172 -29.32 -40.51 28.65
C VAL A 172 -29.65 -39.91 27.26
N GLY A 173 -28.91 -40.34 26.23
CA GLY A 173 -29.52 -40.55 24.90
C GLY A 173 -28.76 -39.97 23.71
N ALA A 174 -27.84 -40.76 23.16
CA ALA A 174 -27.23 -40.56 21.85
C ALA A 174 -28.27 -40.54 20.70
N VAL A 175 -27.94 -39.87 19.59
CA VAL A 175 -28.12 -40.31 18.19
C VAL A 175 -27.45 -39.26 17.25
N SER A 176 -26.41 -39.70 16.54
CA SER A 176 -26.05 -39.23 15.18
C SER A 176 -26.70 -40.19 14.16
N PRO A 177 -26.73 -39.98 12.82
CA PRO A 177 -25.97 -39.02 12.00
C PRO A 177 -26.81 -38.34 10.88
N ASN A 178 -26.22 -37.41 10.11
CA ASN A 178 -26.07 -37.58 8.65
C ASN A 178 -25.48 -36.34 7.97
N VAL A 179 -24.37 -36.59 7.28
CA VAL A 179 -23.82 -35.78 6.19
C VAL A 179 -24.68 -36.01 4.95
N SER A 180 -25.06 -34.94 4.26
CA SER A 180 -25.46 -35.02 2.85
C SER A 180 -25.05 -33.76 2.10
N THR A 181 -24.10 -33.94 1.20
CA THR A 181 -23.72 -33.04 0.11
C THR A 181 -24.86 -32.88 -0.88
N LYS A 182 -25.25 -31.64 -1.22
CA LYS A 182 -25.91 -31.34 -2.50
C LYS A 182 -25.47 -29.98 -3.06
N TYR A 183 -24.83 -30.04 -4.21
CA TYR A 183 -24.82 -29.02 -5.25
C TYR A 183 -26.25 -28.63 -5.63
N LEU A 184 -26.51 -27.34 -5.87
CA LEU A 184 -27.66 -26.85 -6.64
C LEU A 184 -27.32 -25.49 -7.27
N ASP A 185 -27.17 -25.51 -8.59
CA ASP A 185 -27.45 -24.39 -9.51
C ASP A 185 -28.89 -23.89 -9.32
N VAL A 186 -29.10 -22.56 -9.31
CA VAL A 186 -30.19 -21.76 -9.94
C VAL A 186 -29.75 -20.31 -9.70
N GLY A 187 -29.50 -19.46 -10.70
CA GLY A 187 -30.43 -18.98 -11.72
C GLY A 187 -30.75 -17.52 -11.43
N ALA A 188 -30.37 -16.64 -12.37
CA ALA A 188 -30.47 -15.20 -12.27
C ALA A 188 -31.92 -14.70 -12.23
N THR A 189 -32.20 -13.74 -11.34
CA THR A 189 -33.33 -12.82 -11.45
C THR A 189 -32.89 -11.41 -11.03
N SER A 190 -32.87 -10.49 -12.00
CA SER A 190 -32.87 -9.05 -11.76
C SER A 190 -34.25 -8.58 -11.32
N PRO A 191 -34.34 -7.46 -10.59
CA PRO A 191 -35.43 -6.53 -10.78
C PRO A 191 -34.92 -5.24 -11.44
N GLU A 192 -35.67 -4.79 -12.45
CA GLU A 192 -35.56 -3.50 -13.10
C GLU A 192 -35.61 -2.35 -12.08
N VAL A 193 -34.69 -1.38 -12.22
CA VAL A 193 -34.86 -0.03 -11.67
C VAL A 193 -34.57 0.96 -12.80
N ARG A 194 -35.60 1.72 -13.20
CA ARG A 194 -35.50 2.86 -14.13
C ARG A 194 -34.75 4.03 -13.45
N PRO A 195 -34.01 4.86 -14.20
CA PRO A 195 -33.18 5.91 -13.63
C PRO A 195 -34.02 7.16 -13.36
N GLY A 196 -34.14 7.54 -12.09
CA GLY A 196 -34.52 8.88 -11.66
C GLY A 196 -33.29 9.56 -11.07
N SER A 197 -32.84 10.65 -11.67
CA SER A 197 -31.81 11.53 -11.11
C SER A 197 -32.27 12.10 -9.77
N PRO A 198 -31.44 12.11 -8.72
CA PRO A 198 -31.56 13.08 -7.67
C PRO A 198 -30.51 14.17 -7.89
N GLU A 199 -30.98 15.39 -8.16
CA GLU A 199 -30.21 16.60 -7.88
C GLU A 199 -29.80 16.57 -6.40
N VAL A 200 -28.50 16.54 -6.13
CA VAL A 200 -27.97 16.71 -4.79
C VAL A 200 -28.08 18.18 -4.43
N GLN A 201 -29.21 18.56 -3.81
CA GLN A 201 -29.27 19.77 -3.00
C GLN A 201 -28.39 19.55 -1.77
N ALA A 202 -27.44 20.47 -1.57
CA ALA A 202 -26.52 20.48 -0.45
C ALA A 202 -27.29 20.48 0.89
N SER A 203 -27.31 19.32 1.56
CA SER A 203 -27.71 19.23 2.95
C SER A 203 -26.55 19.68 3.84
N SER A 204 -26.77 20.71 4.65
CA SER A 204 -25.88 21.18 5.72
C SER A 204 -25.50 20.03 6.68
N PRO A 205 -24.22 19.83 7.06
CA PRO A 205 -23.84 18.80 8.02
C PRO A 205 -23.82 19.38 9.44
N ASP A 206 -24.96 19.43 10.11
CA ASP A 206 -25.03 19.64 11.58
C ASP A 206 -25.10 18.29 12.30
N THR A 207 -24.03 17.51 12.20
CA THR A 207 -23.73 16.43 13.16
C THR A 207 -22.29 16.62 13.58
N LYS A 208 -22.06 17.21 14.76
CA LYS A 208 -20.72 17.30 15.35
C LYS A 208 -20.12 15.89 15.37
N ALA A 209 -19.04 15.67 14.63
CA ALA A 209 -18.34 14.39 14.60
C ALA A 209 -17.95 14.01 16.03
N LYS A 210 -18.25 12.77 16.43
CA LYS A 210 -17.93 12.28 17.77
C LYS A 210 -16.42 12.15 17.91
N LEU A 211 -15.87 12.62 19.04
CA LEU A 211 -14.45 12.53 19.35
C LEU A 211 -13.99 11.06 19.36
N PRO A 212 -12.79 10.74 18.83
CA PRO A 212 -12.24 9.40 18.86
C PRO A 212 -12.07 8.90 20.30
N THR A 213 -12.58 7.70 20.60
CA THR A 213 -12.49 7.10 21.94
C THR A 213 -11.32 6.14 22.06
N ALA A 214 -10.82 5.61 20.94
CA ALA A 214 -9.69 4.70 20.91
C ALA A 214 -8.99 4.72 19.54
N VAL A 215 -7.74 4.26 19.52
CA VAL A 215 -6.99 3.99 18.29
C VAL A 215 -6.51 2.54 18.20
N ASP A 216 -6.41 2.03 16.99
CA ASP A 216 -5.78 0.75 16.68
C ASP A 216 -4.28 0.98 16.42
N SER A 217 -3.44 0.34 17.24
CA SER A 217 -1.99 0.44 17.13
C SER A 217 -1.46 0.13 15.73
N LEU A 218 -2.03 -0.85 15.01
CA LEU A 218 -1.57 -1.26 13.69
C LEU A 218 -1.78 -0.12 12.70
N LEU A 219 -2.97 0.49 12.69
CA LEU A 219 -3.27 1.60 11.78
C LEU A 219 -2.49 2.85 12.14
N VAL A 220 -2.29 3.15 13.43
CA VAL A 220 -1.58 4.37 13.86
C VAL A 220 -0.10 4.34 13.49
N VAL A 221 0.59 3.24 13.74
CA VAL A 221 2.05 3.16 13.51
C VAL A 221 2.43 3.00 12.05
N THR A 222 1.50 2.61 11.19
CA THR A 222 1.81 2.35 9.77
C THR A 222 1.30 3.44 8.84
N LEU A 223 0.15 4.03 9.14
CA LEU A 223 -0.57 4.84 8.17
C LEU A 223 -1.21 6.09 8.78
N ALA A 224 -2.03 5.94 9.81
CA ALA A 224 -2.86 7.02 10.33
C ALA A 224 -2.04 8.13 11.00
N GLY A 225 -0.93 7.79 11.68
CA GLY A 225 0.00 8.78 12.26
C GLY A 225 0.65 9.65 11.18
N ASP A 226 1.25 9.02 10.17
CA ASP A 226 1.96 9.74 9.10
C ASP A 226 1.01 10.51 8.18
N LEU A 227 -0.19 9.96 7.88
CA LEU A 227 -1.26 10.71 7.22
C LEU A 227 -1.63 11.97 7.99
N GLY A 228 -1.83 11.86 9.31
CA GLY A 228 -2.16 13.02 10.13
C GLY A 228 -1.06 14.08 10.07
N LEU A 229 0.18 13.66 10.34
CA LEU A 229 1.35 14.54 10.40
C LEU A 229 1.60 15.28 9.09
N ASN A 230 1.50 14.59 7.95
CA ASN A 230 1.76 15.18 6.63
C ASN A 230 0.81 16.35 6.31
N PHE A 231 -0.43 16.29 6.78
CA PHE A 231 -1.46 17.29 6.49
C PHE A 231 -1.61 18.36 7.58
N LEU A 232 -0.77 18.36 8.62
CA LEU A 232 -0.83 19.36 9.71
C LEU A 232 -0.54 20.79 9.25
N GLN A 233 0.26 20.98 8.21
CA GLN A 233 0.63 22.32 7.74
C GLN A 233 -0.46 22.97 6.85
N GLY A 234 -1.69 22.45 6.88
CA GLY A 234 -2.85 22.95 6.13
C GLY A 234 -2.93 22.41 4.69
N PRO A 235 -3.89 22.87 3.87
CA PRO A 235 -3.88 22.60 2.42
C PRO A 235 -2.65 23.27 1.82
N GLN A 236 -1.54 22.52 1.80
CA GLN A 236 -0.21 23.03 1.59
C GLN A 236 0.07 23.45 0.14
N THR A 237 1.03 24.35 0.06
CA THR A 237 1.83 24.92 -1.04
C THR A 237 2.41 23.94 -2.07
N TRP A 238 2.00 22.67 -2.09
CA TRP A 238 2.47 21.69 -3.04
C TRP A 238 1.90 21.97 -4.43
N ASN A 239 2.74 21.94 -5.46
CA ASN A 239 2.33 22.17 -6.84
C ASN A 239 1.42 21.04 -7.40
N HIS A 240 1.37 19.89 -6.70
CA HIS A 240 0.68 18.66 -7.07
C HIS A 240 -0.02 18.01 -5.85
N SER A 241 -0.84 16.98 -6.09
CA SER A 241 -1.51 16.19 -5.04
C SER A 241 -0.51 15.81 -3.95
N GLY A 242 -0.77 16.20 -2.70
CA GLY A 242 0.19 16.13 -1.58
C GLY A 242 0.58 14.73 -1.10
N LEU A 243 0.41 13.70 -1.95
CA LEU A 243 0.65 12.27 -1.72
C LEU A 243 1.09 11.58 -3.01
N GLY A 244 1.85 10.50 -2.85
CA GLY A 244 2.05 9.51 -3.92
C GLY A 244 3.05 9.92 -4.99
N ALA A 245 3.99 10.81 -4.69
CA ALA A 245 5.09 11.09 -5.60
C ALA A 245 5.83 9.80 -5.97
N GLU A 246 6.09 9.64 -7.26
CA GLU A 246 6.80 8.48 -7.80
C GLU A 246 8.25 8.85 -8.13
N GLY A 247 9.05 7.81 -8.41
CA GLY A 247 10.46 7.95 -8.72
C GLY A 247 10.96 6.94 -9.74
N CYS A 248 12.26 7.00 -10.02
CA CYS A 248 12.95 6.12 -10.94
C CYS A 248 14.18 5.52 -10.27
N TRP A 249 14.36 4.21 -10.45
CA TRP A 249 15.63 3.55 -10.16
C TRP A 249 16.67 3.93 -11.23
N ASP A 250 17.91 4.05 -10.81
CA ASP A 250 19.06 4.17 -11.69
C ASP A 250 19.19 2.98 -12.66
N GLN A 251 19.01 1.76 -12.14
CA GLN A 251 18.99 0.53 -12.94
C GLN A 251 18.00 -0.49 -12.37
N LEU A 252 17.17 -1.10 -13.21
CA LEU A 252 16.18 -2.08 -12.76
C LEU A 252 16.79 -3.46 -12.46
N SER A 253 17.88 -3.83 -13.11
CA SER A 253 18.56 -5.11 -12.89
C SER A 253 19.42 -5.13 -11.64
N VAL A 254 19.91 -3.97 -11.21
CA VAL A 254 20.82 -3.80 -10.07
C VAL A 254 20.46 -2.46 -9.38
N PRO A 255 19.25 -2.30 -8.80
CA PRO A 255 18.80 -1.03 -8.24
C PRO A 255 19.66 -0.57 -7.08
N ARG A 256 20.06 0.71 -7.09
CA ARG A 256 20.90 1.34 -6.04
C ARG A 256 20.42 2.69 -5.60
N THR A 257 19.87 3.48 -6.50
CA THR A 257 19.44 4.83 -6.18
C THR A 257 18.05 5.05 -6.72
N PHE A 258 17.13 5.39 -5.83
CA PHE A 258 15.79 5.79 -6.18
C PHE A 258 15.70 7.33 -6.15
N THR A 259 15.39 7.92 -7.30
CA THR A 259 15.28 9.38 -7.45
C THR A 259 13.83 9.75 -7.72
N LEU A 260 13.29 10.65 -6.92
CA LEU A 260 11.92 11.15 -7.07
C LEU A 260 11.79 11.96 -8.36
N MET A 261 10.65 11.81 -9.02
CA MET A 261 10.31 12.59 -10.22
C MET A 261 9.96 14.04 -9.87
N ASP A 262 9.47 14.26 -8.64
CA ASP A 262 9.24 15.58 -8.06
C ASP A 262 10.19 15.76 -6.85
N PRO A 263 11.21 16.62 -6.93
CA PRO A 263 12.15 16.85 -5.83
C PRO A 263 11.51 17.60 -4.64
N GLU A 264 10.37 18.26 -4.86
CA GLU A 264 9.58 18.94 -3.83
C GLU A 264 8.40 18.06 -3.38
N ALA A 265 8.50 16.74 -3.55
CA ALA A 265 7.46 15.82 -3.15
C ALA A 265 7.22 15.80 -1.64
N SER A 266 5.97 15.51 -1.27
CA SER A 266 5.58 15.09 0.07
C SER A 266 6.37 13.85 0.54
N PRO A 267 6.70 13.75 1.84
CA PRO A 267 7.30 12.54 2.43
C PRO A 267 6.47 11.26 2.24
N LEU A 268 5.16 11.40 2.04
CA LEU A 268 4.26 10.30 1.72
C LEU A 268 4.32 9.95 0.23
N THR A 269 5.49 9.48 -0.20
CA THR A 269 5.75 8.98 -1.55
C THR A 269 4.91 7.73 -1.85
N THR A 270 4.86 7.32 -3.13
CA THR A 270 4.26 6.02 -3.46
C THR A 270 5.01 4.87 -2.81
N ALA A 271 6.34 4.95 -2.65
CA ALA A 271 7.11 3.88 -2.00
C ALA A 271 6.81 3.76 -0.51
N PHE A 272 6.69 4.89 0.20
CA PHE A 272 6.23 4.92 1.59
C PHE A 272 4.84 4.31 1.74
N LEU A 273 3.87 4.80 0.96
CA LEU A 273 2.48 4.33 1.04
C LEU A 273 2.33 2.86 0.66
N ASN A 274 3.13 2.37 -0.28
CA ASN A 274 3.23 0.96 -0.61
C ASN A 274 3.72 0.13 0.59
N GLY A 275 4.80 0.55 1.25
CA GLY A 275 5.32 -0.12 2.45
C GLY A 275 4.34 -0.11 3.62
N ALA A 276 3.72 1.04 3.87
CA ALA A 276 2.67 1.21 4.87
C ALA A 276 1.49 0.26 4.63
N LEU A 277 0.93 0.25 3.42
CA LEU A 277 -0.18 -0.65 3.06
C LEU A 277 0.18 -2.12 3.19
N ASP A 278 1.34 -2.52 2.67
CA ASP A 278 1.82 -3.89 2.76
C ASP A 278 1.96 -4.31 4.24
N GLY A 279 2.54 -3.42 5.07
CA GLY A 279 2.66 -3.60 6.50
C GLY A 279 1.32 -3.75 7.22
N VAL A 280 0.32 -2.91 6.90
CA VAL A 280 -1.01 -3.02 7.51
C VAL A 280 -1.69 -4.33 7.10
N LEU A 281 -1.66 -4.66 5.81
CA LEU A 281 -2.32 -5.84 5.27
C LEU A 281 -1.73 -7.12 5.87
N LEU A 282 -0.40 -7.23 5.89
CA LEU A 282 0.28 -8.39 6.43
C LEU A 282 0.22 -8.43 7.96
N GLY A 283 0.23 -7.28 8.63
CA GLY A 283 0.02 -7.18 10.06
C GLY A 283 -1.37 -7.67 10.49
N ASP A 284 -2.43 -7.26 9.78
CA ASP A 284 -3.81 -7.71 10.00
C ASP A 284 -4.00 -9.19 9.66
N TYR A 285 -3.24 -9.71 8.69
CA TYR A 285 -3.18 -11.15 8.44
C TYR A 285 -2.54 -11.90 9.61
N LEU A 286 -1.37 -11.45 10.10
CA LEU A 286 -0.64 -12.09 11.19
C LEU A 286 -1.41 -12.04 12.52
N SER A 287 -2.10 -10.94 12.81
CA SER A 287 -2.87 -10.78 14.05
C SER A 287 -4.02 -11.78 14.18
N ARG A 288 -4.58 -12.21 13.04
CA ARG A 288 -5.65 -13.22 12.95
C ARG A 288 -5.14 -14.63 12.72
N THR A 289 -3.85 -14.79 12.41
CA THR A 289 -3.23 -16.10 12.16
C THR A 289 -2.90 -16.78 13.50
N PRO A 290 -3.45 -17.98 13.77
CA PRO A 290 -3.14 -18.72 14.98
C PRO A 290 -1.71 -19.25 14.97
N GLU A 291 -1.15 -19.52 16.15
CA GLU A 291 0.16 -20.15 16.27
C GLU A 291 0.12 -21.64 15.85
N PRO A 292 1.18 -22.18 15.23
CA PRO A 292 2.41 -21.49 14.84
C PRO A 292 2.21 -20.62 13.57
N ARG A 293 2.63 -19.35 13.65
CA ARG A 293 2.59 -18.42 12.51
C ARG A 293 3.63 -18.77 11.45
N PRO A 294 3.40 -18.42 10.17
CA PRO A 294 4.40 -18.59 9.12
C PRO A 294 5.61 -17.67 9.37
N ALA A 295 6.79 -18.12 8.93
CA ALA A 295 7.98 -17.28 8.87
C ALA A 295 7.71 -16.01 8.03
N LEU A 296 8.22 -14.86 8.46
CA LEU A 296 8.08 -13.57 7.77
C LEU A 296 8.72 -13.63 6.38
N SER A 297 9.86 -14.29 6.22
CA SER A 297 10.48 -14.49 4.90
C SER A 297 9.54 -15.24 3.94
N HIS A 298 8.88 -16.29 4.43
CA HIS A 298 7.91 -17.07 3.66
C HIS A 298 6.66 -16.26 3.32
N LEU A 299 6.13 -15.50 4.29
CA LEU A 299 4.98 -14.63 4.12
C LEU A 299 5.24 -13.56 3.06
N LEU A 300 6.38 -12.87 3.13
CA LEU A 300 6.77 -11.86 2.14
C LEU A 300 7.03 -12.47 0.76
N SER A 301 7.68 -13.63 0.69
CA SER A 301 7.88 -14.35 -0.58
C SER A 301 6.56 -14.72 -1.26
N GLN A 302 5.57 -15.14 -0.48
CA GLN A 302 4.22 -15.38 -0.99
C GLN A 302 3.53 -14.08 -1.44
N TYR A 303 3.58 -13.05 -0.60
CA TYR A 303 2.89 -11.77 -0.83
C TYR A 303 3.39 -11.04 -2.09
N TYR A 304 4.72 -10.99 -2.29
CA TYR A 304 5.32 -10.41 -3.50
C TYR A 304 5.40 -11.40 -4.68
N GLY A 305 4.84 -12.60 -4.52
CA GLY A 305 4.85 -13.66 -5.52
C GLY A 305 3.44 -14.11 -5.92
N ALA A 306 3.11 -15.35 -5.58
CA ALA A 306 1.88 -16.00 -6.04
C ALA A 306 0.63 -15.67 -5.20
N GLY A 307 0.80 -15.08 -4.02
CA GLY A 307 -0.25 -14.84 -3.04
C GLY A 307 -0.06 -15.62 -1.74
N VAL A 308 -0.55 -15.05 -0.64
CA VAL A 308 -0.41 -15.60 0.71
C VAL A 308 -1.37 -16.75 0.93
N ALA A 309 -0.88 -17.85 1.52
CA ALA A 309 -1.67 -19.05 1.83
C ALA A 309 -2.49 -19.62 0.64
N GLY A 310 -1.98 -19.44 -0.58
CA GLY A 310 -2.64 -19.92 -1.81
C GLY A 310 -3.76 -19.01 -2.32
N ASP A 311 -3.99 -17.84 -1.73
CA ASP A 311 -4.92 -16.84 -2.23
C ASP A 311 -4.23 -15.88 -3.22
N PRO A 312 -4.50 -16.01 -4.54
CA PRO A 312 -3.90 -15.13 -5.54
C PRO A 312 -4.42 -13.68 -5.48
N GLY A 313 -5.54 -13.43 -4.78
CA GLY A 313 -6.06 -12.09 -4.51
C GLY A 313 -5.30 -11.36 -3.41
N PHE A 314 -4.62 -12.10 -2.52
CA PHE A 314 -3.84 -11.54 -1.43
C PHE A 314 -2.33 -11.50 -1.76
N ARG A 315 -1.99 -10.67 -2.75
CA ARG A 315 -0.63 -10.36 -3.19
C ARG A 315 -0.44 -8.87 -3.44
N SER A 316 0.81 -8.44 -3.52
CA SER A 316 1.23 -7.03 -3.55
C SER A 316 0.63 -6.22 -4.72
N ASN A 317 0.38 -6.81 -5.88
CA ASN A 317 -0.23 -6.13 -7.04
C ASN A 317 -1.66 -5.62 -6.75
N PHE A 318 -2.33 -6.17 -5.72
CA PHE A 318 -3.68 -5.80 -5.32
C PHE A 318 -3.71 -5.01 -4.00
N ARG A 319 -2.57 -4.52 -3.51
CA ARG A 319 -2.46 -3.81 -2.23
C ARG A 319 -3.43 -2.63 -2.07
N ARG A 320 -3.65 -1.83 -3.13
CA ARG A 320 -4.58 -0.68 -3.07
C ARG A 320 -6.03 -1.15 -2.94
N HIS A 321 -6.41 -2.18 -3.69
CA HIS A 321 -7.73 -2.79 -3.61
C HIS A 321 -7.97 -3.42 -2.23
N ASN A 322 -7.02 -4.20 -1.74
CA ASN A 322 -7.10 -4.85 -0.43
C ASN A 322 -7.06 -3.81 0.71
N GLY A 323 -6.26 -2.77 0.58
CA GLY A 323 -6.20 -1.66 1.53
C GLY A 323 -7.50 -0.86 1.60
N ALA A 324 -8.16 -0.63 0.47
CA ALA A 324 -9.50 -0.02 0.43
C ALA A 324 -10.58 -0.89 1.06
N ALA A 325 -10.41 -2.21 1.05
CA ALA A 325 -11.31 -3.16 1.72
C ALA A 325 -11.03 -3.28 3.24
N LEU A 326 -9.82 -2.95 3.68
CA LEU A 326 -9.40 -3.11 5.07
C LEU A 326 -10.07 -2.10 6.02
N THR A 327 -10.23 -0.85 5.59
CA THR A 327 -10.81 0.21 6.42
C THR A 327 -11.70 1.14 5.62
N SER A 328 -12.81 1.58 6.23
CA SER A 328 -13.69 2.59 5.64
C SER A 328 -13.11 3.99 5.81
N ALA A 329 -13.42 4.93 4.91
CA ALA A 329 -13.00 6.33 5.07
C ALA A 329 -13.42 6.92 6.43
N PRO A 330 -14.66 6.76 6.94
CA PRO A 330 -15.01 7.23 8.28
C PRO A 330 -14.15 6.60 9.39
N THR A 331 -13.86 5.30 9.30
CA THR A 331 -12.99 4.62 10.28
C THR A 331 -11.58 5.18 10.24
N LEU A 332 -11.00 5.33 9.04
CA LEU A 332 -9.65 5.87 8.87
C LEU A 332 -9.57 7.33 9.38
N THR A 333 -10.57 8.17 9.10
CA THR A 333 -10.64 9.53 9.65
C THR A 333 -10.59 9.52 11.18
N GLN A 334 -11.31 8.60 11.84
CA GLN A 334 -11.26 8.47 13.30
C GLN A 334 -9.88 8.03 13.80
N GLN A 335 -9.20 7.14 13.07
CA GLN A 335 -7.84 6.71 13.41
C GLN A 335 -6.81 7.82 13.23
N VAL A 336 -6.89 8.59 12.13
CA VAL A 336 -6.00 9.74 11.90
C VAL A 336 -6.22 10.80 12.97
N TRP A 337 -7.48 11.13 13.28
CA TRP A 337 -7.79 12.10 14.33
C TRP A 337 -7.30 11.62 15.70
N GLY A 338 -7.55 10.36 16.04
CA GLY A 338 -7.09 9.76 17.28
C GLY A 338 -5.56 9.72 17.40
N ALA A 339 -4.85 9.45 16.29
CA ALA A 339 -3.39 9.46 16.24
C ALA A 339 -2.83 10.86 16.54
N LEU A 340 -3.43 11.90 15.94
CA LEU A 340 -3.04 13.30 16.19
C LEU A 340 -3.30 13.71 17.65
N ILE A 341 -4.44 13.31 18.23
CA ILE A 341 -4.73 13.53 19.67
C ILE A 341 -3.68 12.84 20.54
N LEU A 342 -3.36 11.57 20.23
CA LEU A 342 -2.37 10.82 20.98
C LEU A 342 -0.99 11.48 20.90
N LEU A 343 -0.57 11.90 19.72
CA LEU A 343 0.70 12.59 19.52
C LEU A 343 0.73 13.94 20.26
N GLN A 344 -0.34 14.73 20.20
CA GLN A 344 -0.44 16.00 20.94
C GLN A 344 -0.29 15.80 22.47
N ARG A 345 -0.68 14.63 23.00
CA ARG A 345 -0.50 14.29 24.42
C ARG A 345 0.92 13.82 24.73
N LEU A 346 1.52 13.03 23.84
CA LEU A 346 2.89 12.52 24.01
C LEU A 346 3.92 13.64 23.83
N GLU A 347 3.64 14.60 22.94
CA GLU A 347 4.49 15.77 22.67
C GLU A 347 3.68 17.08 22.69
N PRO A 348 3.35 17.62 23.87
CA PRO A 348 2.57 18.87 23.99
C PRO A 348 3.23 20.10 23.35
N ALA A 349 4.56 20.07 23.17
CA ALA A 349 5.35 21.13 22.55
C ALA A 349 5.63 20.88 21.06
N HIS A 350 4.93 19.92 20.42
CA HIS A 350 5.13 19.64 19.00
C HIS A 350 4.80 20.89 18.15
N PRO A 351 5.74 21.43 17.35
CA PRO A 351 5.63 22.76 16.74
C PRO A 351 4.37 22.99 15.90
N HIS A 352 3.88 21.93 15.25
CA HIS A 352 2.71 21.99 14.36
C HIS A 352 1.39 21.56 15.02
N LEU A 353 1.42 21.01 16.24
CA LEU A 353 0.22 20.55 16.96
C LEU A 353 -0.14 21.44 18.15
N GLN A 354 0.84 22.20 18.64
CA GLN A 354 0.68 23.06 19.80
C GLN A 354 -0.41 24.10 19.54
N GLY A 355 -1.45 24.10 20.37
CA GLY A 355 -2.54 25.06 20.30
C GLY A 355 -3.66 24.72 19.30
N MET A 356 -3.56 23.62 18.56
CA MET A 356 -4.66 23.16 17.69
C MET A 356 -5.84 22.64 18.51
N SER A 357 -7.04 23.10 18.16
CA SER A 357 -8.33 22.63 18.68
C SER A 357 -8.70 21.24 18.16
N GLN A 358 -9.65 20.58 18.82
CA GLN A 358 -10.13 19.26 18.39
C GLN A 358 -10.84 19.33 17.04
N GLU A 359 -11.53 20.43 16.75
CA GLU A 359 -12.15 20.70 15.47
C GLU A 359 -11.12 20.83 14.33
N GLU A 360 -10.00 21.51 14.56
CA GLU A 360 -8.92 21.62 13.56
C GLU A 360 -8.26 20.27 13.29
N LEU A 361 -8.00 19.46 14.33
CA LEU A 361 -7.48 18.10 14.15
C LEU A 361 -8.45 17.20 13.37
N ALA A 362 -9.76 17.34 13.61
CA ALA A 362 -10.78 16.61 12.86
C ALA A 362 -10.80 16.99 11.37
N GLN A 363 -10.60 18.28 11.06
CA GLN A 363 -10.51 18.76 9.67
C GLN A 363 -9.27 18.23 8.97
N VAL A 364 -8.10 18.24 9.63
CA VAL A 364 -6.87 17.63 9.11
C VAL A 364 -7.10 16.15 8.82
N ALA A 365 -7.67 15.41 9.78
CA ALA A 365 -7.93 13.98 9.61
C ALA A 365 -8.89 13.67 8.46
N THR A 366 -9.91 14.51 8.28
CA THR A 366 -10.87 14.39 7.17
C THR A 366 -10.18 14.65 5.83
N HIS A 367 -9.35 15.70 5.74
CA HIS A 367 -8.60 16.02 4.54
C HIS A 367 -7.61 14.91 4.18
N ALA A 368 -6.76 14.48 5.14
CA ALA A 368 -5.76 13.46 4.93
C ALA A 368 -6.37 12.14 4.44
N THR A 369 -7.49 11.73 5.07
CA THR A 369 -8.22 10.54 4.67
C THR A 369 -8.82 10.67 3.28
N LYS A 370 -9.38 11.84 2.94
CA LYS A 370 -9.94 12.08 1.61
C LYS A 370 -8.84 11.96 0.54
N GLU A 371 -7.72 12.65 0.71
CA GLU A 371 -6.60 12.59 -0.24
C GLU A 371 -6.07 11.16 -0.40
N PHE A 372 -5.88 10.43 0.71
CA PHE A 372 -5.42 9.04 0.64
C PHE A 372 -6.44 8.11 -0.04
N THR A 373 -7.72 8.21 0.30
CA THR A 373 -8.74 7.30 -0.24
C THR A 373 -9.11 7.63 -1.69
N GLU A 374 -9.21 8.90 -2.05
CA GLU A 374 -9.62 9.33 -3.39
C GLU A 374 -8.46 9.39 -4.38
N ALA A 375 -7.32 9.97 -3.98
CA ALA A 375 -6.20 10.23 -4.89
C ALA A 375 -5.15 9.10 -4.90
N PHE A 376 -5.06 8.28 -3.85
CA PHE A 376 -4.14 7.14 -3.82
C PHE A 376 -4.85 5.79 -4.02
N LEU A 377 -5.75 5.41 -3.11
CA LEU A 377 -6.46 4.12 -3.18
C LEU A 377 -7.46 4.04 -4.35
N GLY A 378 -8.10 5.16 -4.68
CA GLY A 378 -9.06 5.28 -5.78
C GLY A 378 -8.43 5.33 -7.17
N CYS A 379 -7.10 5.42 -7.25
CA CYS A 379 -6.33 5.48 -8.48
C CYS A 379 -5.60 4.15 -8.73
N PRO A 380 -5.47 3.71 -10.01
CA PRO A 380 -4.73 2.50 -10.32
C PRO A 380 -3.24 2.72 -10.05
N ALA A 381 -2.51 1.65 -9.76
CA ALA A 381 -1.06 1.72 -9.71
C ALA A 381 -0.51 1.85 -11.14
N ILE A 382 0.16 2.98 -11.41
CA ILE A 382 0.72 3.29 -12.73
C ILE A 382 2.25 3.16 -12.66
N HIS A 383 2.81 2.24 -13.44
CA HIS A 383 4.26 2.15 -13.64
C HIS A 383 4.71 3.28 -14.58
N PRO A 384 5.52 4.25 -14.11
CA PRO A 384 5.99 5.34 -14.93
C PRO A 384 6.94 4.85 -16.03
N ARG A 385 7.17 5.67 -17.05
CA ARG A 385 8.04 5.33 -18.20
C ARG A 385 9.39 4.73 -17.84
N CYS A 386 10.08 5.31 -16.86
CA CYS A 386 11.39 4.80 -16.42
C CYS A 386 11.30 3.39 -15.82
N ARG A 387 10.15 3.04 -15.22
CA ARG A 387 9.95 1.75 -14.54
C ARG A 387 9.95 0.58 -15.50
N TRP A 388 9.47 0.74 -16.72
CA TRP A 388 9.50 -0.31 -17.74
C TRP A 388 10.66 -0.12 -18.73
N GLY A 389 11.59 0.79 -18.46
CA GLY A 389 12.76 1.02 -19.30
C GLY A 389 12.40 1.63 -20.66
N ALA A 390 11.48 2.59 -20.67
CA ALA A 390 11.08 3.29 -21.89
C ALA A 390 12.26 4.02 -22.54
N ALA A 391 12.39 3.91 -23.85
CA ALA A 391 13.20 4.82 -24.63
C ALA A 391 12.66 6.26 -24.54
N PRO A 392 13.50 7.30 -24.71
CA PRO A 392 13.04 8.67 -24.80
C PRO A 392 12.14 8.87 -26.04
N TYR A 393 11.40 9.97 -26.04
CA TYR A 393 10.67 10.41 -27.23
C TYR A 393 11.64 10.71 -28.38
N GLN A 394 11.25 10.36 -29.60
CA GLN A 394 11.88 10.84 -30.82
C GLN A 394 11.25 12.17 -31.23
N GLY A 395 12.05 13.24 -31.19
CA GLY A 395 11.57 14.60 -31.42
C GLY A 395 10.83 15.19 -30.22
N LEU A 396 10.16 16.33 -30.45
CA LEU A 396 9.44 17.05 -29.40
C LEU A 396 7.99 16.54 -29.31
N PRO A 397 7.52 16.08 -28.13
CA PRO A 397 6.14 15.67 -27.96
C PRO A 397 5.19 16.88 -28.01
N THR A 398 4.01 16.68 -28.58
CA THR A 398 2.97 17.72 -28.66
C THR A 398 2.11 17.69 -27.39
N PRO A 399 1.95 18.82 -26.67
CA PRO A 399 1.14 18.86 -25.46
C PRO A 399 -0.37 18.74 -25.77
N LEU A 400 -1.10 18.08 -24.87
CA LEU A 400 -2.57 17.98 -24.91
C LEU A 400 -3.22 19.28 -24.41
N LYS A 401 -4.43 19.56 -24.90
CA LYS A 401 -5.33 20.58 -24.35
C LYS A 401 -6.32 19.91 -23.40
N LEU A 402 -6.00 19.94 -22.11
CA LEU A 402 -6.77 19.29 -21.04
C LEU A 402 -7.92 20.20 -20.52
N PRO A 403 -8.98 19.62 -19.91
CA PRO A 403 -9.27 18.19 -19.81
C PRO A 403 -9.76 17.60 -21.13
N LEU A 404 -9.49 16.30 -21.36
CA LEU A 404 -10.00 15.58 -22.53
C LEU A 404 -11.45 15.12 -22.34
N GLY A 405 -12.17 14.94 -23.45
CA GLY A 405 -13.57 14.50 -23.44
C GLY A 405 -13.79 13.04 -23.81
N PHE A 406 -12.74 12.28 -24.08
CA PHE A 406 -12.87 10.93 -24.62
C PHE A 406 -11.87 9.95 -24.01
N LEU A 407 -12.29 8.70 -23.88
CA LEU A 407 -11.46 7.55 -23.57
C LEU A 407 -11.62 6.52 -24.69
N TYR A 408 -10.52 6.15 -25.34
CA TYR A 408 -10.52 5.20 -26.45
C TYR A 408 -9.91 3.88 -25.99
N VAL A 409 -10.68 2.79 -26.09
CA VAL A 409 -10.25 1.46 -25.67
C VAL A 409 -9.69 0.69 -26.85
N HIS A 410 -8.50 0.11 -26.63
CA HIS A 410 -7.76 -0.70 -27.58
C HIS A 410 -7.42 -2.07 -27.00
N HIS A 411 -7.10 -3.02 -27.87
CA HIS A 411 -6.21 -4.12 -27.52
C HIS A 411 -4.90 -3.98 -28.30
N THR A 412 -3.85 -4.68 -27.89
CA THR A 412 -2.59 -4.68 -28.65
C THR A 412 -2.64 -5.66 -29.83
N TYR A 413 -3.45 -6.73 -29.73
CA TYR A 413 -3.45 -7.92 -30.60
C TYR A 413 -2.13 -8.69 -30.55
N LEU A 414 -1.02 -8.02 -30.85
CA LEU A 414 0.34 -8.42 -30.54
C LEU A 414 1.01 -7.31 -29.72
N PRO A 415 1.68 -7.61 -28.60
CA PRO A 415 2.02 -8.95 -28.10
C PRO A 415 0.83 -9.70 -27.49
N ALA A 416 0.89 -11.04 -27.59
CA ALA A 416 -0.01 -12.02 -27.00
C ALA A 416 0.77 -13.34 -26.72
N PRO A 417 0.35 -14.20 -25.77
CA PRO A 417 -0.79 -14.05 -24.84
C PRO A 417 -0.60 -12.89 -23.84
N PRO A 418 -1.64 -12.48 -23.09
CA PRO A 418 -1.52 -11.43 -22.09
C PRO A 418 -0.37 -11.68 -21.10
N CYS A 419 0.39 -10.63 -20.80
CA CYS A 419 1.48 -10.68 -19.82
C CYS A 419 0.94 -10.72 -18.39
N THR A 420 1.56 -11.53 -17.52
CA THR A 420 1.08 -11.76 -16.14
C THR A 420 2.13 -11.48 -15.06
N SER A 421 3.34 -11.07 -15.46
CA SER A 421 4.41 -10.60 -14.58
C SER A 421 4.94 -9.25 -15.06
N PHE A 422 5.47 -8.46 -14.12
CA PHE A 422 6.08 -7.16 -14.42
C PHE A 422 7.19 -7.28 -15.48
N GLU A 423 8.10 -8.24 -15.33
CA GLU A 423 9.18 -8.46 -16.30
C GLU A 423 8.64 -8.63 -17.73
N ARG A 424 7.61 -9.47 -17.89
CA ARG A 424 7.02 -9.74 -19.21
C ARG A 424 6.25 -8.54 -19.73
N CYS A 425 5.44 -7.88 -18.90
CA CYS A 425 4.68 -6.70 -19.30
C CYS A 425 5.60 -5.53 -19.68
N ALA A 426 6.67 -5.31 -18.93
CA ALA A 426 7.69 -4.31 -19.26
C ALA A 426 8.41 -4.65 -20.57
N ALA A 427 8.71 -5.93 -20.83
CA ALA A 427 9.28 -6.37 -22.11
C ALA A 427 8.33 -6.15 -23.29
N ASP A 428 7.04 -6.44 -23.09
CA ASP A 428 5.99 -6.21 -24.08
C ASP A 428 5.81 -4.71 -24.38
N MET A 429 5.85 -3.86 -23.35
CA MET A 429 5.87 -2.39 -23.48
C MET A 429 7.05 -1.90 -24.33
N ARG A 430 8.27 -2.34 -24.02
CA ARG A 430 9.48 -2.00 -24.80
C ARG A 430 9.40 -2.51 -26.23
N SER A 431 8.84 -3.70 -26.45
CA SER A 431 8.63 -4.27 -27.78
C SER A 431 7.69 -3.40 -28.63
N MET A 432 6.53 -3.02 -28.06
CA MET A 432 5.59 -2.12 -28.72
C MET A 432 6.18 -0.75 -29.01
N GLN A 433 6.89 -0.16 -28.04
CA GLN A 433 7.56 1.12 -28.24
C GLN A 433 8.58 1.05 -29.38
N ARG A 434 9.42 0.01 -29.39
CA ARG A 434 10.41 -0.21 -30.45
C ARG A 434 9.75 -0.32 -31.81
N PHE A 435 8.69 -1.11 -31.94
CA PHE A 435 7.95 -1.24 -33.19
C PHE A 435 7.36 0.10 -33.65
N HIS A 436 6.72 0.85 -32.75
CA HIS A 436 6.16 2.16 -33.06
C HIS A 436 7.21 3.18 -33.49
N GLN A 437 8.34 3.24 -32.80
CA GLN A 437 9.41 4.18 -33.10
C GLN A 437 10.22 3.77 -34.33
N GLN A 438 10.75 2.55 -34.35
CA GLN A 438 11.73 2.12 -35.35
C GLN A 438 11.08 1.61 -36.64
N THR A 439 9.89 1.00 -36.55
CA THR A 439 9.20 0.45 -37.73
C THR A 439 8.16 1.41 -38.28
N ARG A 440 7.39 2.09 -37.42
CA ARG A 440 6.36 3.06 -37.87
C ARG A 440 6.84 4.51 -37.94
N GLY A 441 8.04 4.82 -37.44
CA GLY A 441 8.60 6.17 -37.44
C GLY A 441 7.86 7.14 -36.52
N TRP A 442 7.20 6.66 -35.46
CA TRP A 442 6.47 7.51 -34.52
C TRP A 442 7.39 8.07 -33.46
N ALA A 443 7.01 9.19 -32.86
CA ALA A 443 7.75 9.79 -31.74
C ALA A 443 7.92 8.83 -30.55
N ASP A 444 6.93 7.98 -30.29
CA ASP A 444 6.88 7.10 -29.13
C ASP A 444 5.80 6.02 -29.31
N ILE A 445 5.65 5.13 -28.32
CA ILE A 445 4.52 4.20 -28.21
C ILE A 445 3.18 4.92 -28.48
N GLY A 446 2.28 4.30 -29.23
CA GLY A 446 1.08 4.98 -29.71
C GLY A 446 0.04 5.32 -28.64
N TYR A 447 -0.03 4.54 -27.56
CA TYR A 447 -1.07 4.63 -26.54
C TYR A 447 -0.70 5.63 -25.44
N SER A 448 -1.71 6.25 -24.81
CA SER A 448 -1.52 7.05 -23.59
C SER A 448 -1.16 6.13 -22.42
N PHE A 449 -1.94 5.06 -22.24
CA PHE A 449 -1.72 4.04 -21.21
C PHE A 449 -1.90 2.64 -21.78
N VAL A 450 -1.27 1.67 -21.14
CA VAL A 450 -1.37 0.26 -21.49
C VAL A 450 -1.58 -0.55 -20.22
N VAL A 451 -2.44 -1.57 -20.24
CA VAL A 451 -2.78 -2.37 -19.06
C VAL A 451 -2.35 -3.81 -19.26
N GLY A 452 -1.55 -4.31 -18.32
CA GLY A 452 -1.12 -5.70 -18.24
C GLY A 452 -2.11 -6.57 -17.47
N SER A 453 -2.03 -7.89 -17.63
CA SER A 453 -2.81 -8.83 -16.79
C SER A 453 -2.09 -9.16 -15.48
N ASP A 454 -0.92 -8.55 -15.24
CA ASP A 454 -0.23 -8.52 -13.96
C ASP A 454 -0.94 -7.65 -12.91
N GLY A 455 -1.85 -6.76 -13.33
CA GLY A 455 -2.65 -5.90 -12.44
C GLY A 455 -2.17 -4.45 -12.38
N TYR A 456 -1.25 -4.05 -13.26
CA TYR A 456 -0.75 -2.67 -13.34
C TYR A 456 -1.18 -1.96 -14.62
N VAL A 457 -1.26 -0.64 -14.51
CA VAL A 457 -1.30 0.27 -15.66
C VAL A 457 0.14 0.72 -15.94
N TYR A 458 0.51 0.81 -17.20
CA TYR A 458 1.82 1.26 -17.67
C TYR A 458 1.65 2.59 -18.39
N GLU A 459 2.45 3.57 -17.99
CA GLU A 459 2.49 4.87 -18.65
C GLU A 459 3.11 4.71 -20.04
N GLY A 460 2.32 4.95 -21.08
CA GLY A 460 2.80 5.10 -22.44
C GLY A 460 3.19 6.56 -22.67
N ARG A 461 2.42 7.27 -23.48
CA ARG A 461 2.58 8.73 -23.62
C ARG A 461 2.11 9.53 -22.41
N GLY A 462 1.35 8.91 -21.51
CA GLY A 462 0.90 9.52 -20.27
C GLY A 462 -0.19 10.57 -20.46
N TRP A 463 -0.35 11.41 -19.44
CA TRP A 463 -1.46 12.35 -19.29
C TRP A 463 -1.34 13.63 -20.13
N HIS A 464 -0.13 14.03 -20.50
CA HIS A 464 0.13 15.38 -21.00
C HIS A 464 0.48 15.47 -22.49
N TRP A 465 0.69 14.32 -23.15
CA TRP A 465 1.20 14.27 -24.52
C TRP A 465 0.23 13.59 -25.50
N VAL A 466 0.10 14.16 -26.70
CA VAL A 466 -0.77 13.65 -27.76
C VAL A 466 -0.35 12.24 -28.19
N GLY A 467 -1.32 11.33 -28.28
CA GLY A 467 -1.18 9.94 -28.71
C GLY A 467 -0.86 9.73 -30.20
N ALA A 468 -0.73 8.47 -30.60
CA ALA A 468 -0.76 8.00 -31.99
C ALA A 468 -1.61 6.71 -32.14
N HIS A 469 -2.62 6.54 -31.30
CA HIS A 469 -3.43 5.33 -31.18
C HIS A 469 -4.69 5.32 -32.07
N THR A 470 -5.27 6.50 -32.36
CA THR A 470 -6.53 6.65 -33.11
C THR A 470 -6.42 7.78 -34.12
N LEU A 471 -6.26 7.43 -35.40
CA LEU A 471 -6.09 8.39 -36.49
C LEU A 471 -7.23 9.43 -36.51
N GLY A 472 -6.89 10.72 -36.49
CA GLY A 472 -7.85 11.83 -36.47
C GLY A 472 -8.40 12.20 -35.07
N HIS A 473 -8.12 11.41 -34.03
CA HIS A 473 -8.70 11.58 -32.69
C HIS A 473 -7.66 11.67 -31.56
N ASN A 474 -6.37 11.47 -31.84
CA ASN A 474 -5.27 11.43 -30.85
C ASN A 474 -5.20 12.61 -29.86
N SER A 475 -5.63 13.81 -30.27
CA SER A 475 -5.55 15.03 -29.44
C SER A 475 -6.82 15.28 -28.61
N ARG A 476 -7.82 14.39 -28.69
CA ARG A 476 -9.15 14.59 -28.09
C ARG A 476 -9.45 13.62 -26.95
N GLY A 477 -8.73 12.51 -26.87
CA GLY A 477 -8.95 11.48 -25.85
C GLY A 477 -7.72 10.67 -25.54
N PHE A 478 -7.73 10.03 -24.38
CA PHE A 478 -6.68 9.10 -23.97
C PHE A 478 -6.91 7.73 -24.62
N GLY A 479 -5.90 7.18 -25.26
CA GLY A 479 -5.92 5.82 -25.79
C GLY A 479 -5.38 4.83 -24.76
N VAL A 480 -6.21 3.89 -24.33
CA VAL A 480 -5.85 2.86 -23.34
C VAL A 480 -5.92 1.49 -23.98
N ALA A 481 -4.80 0.77 -23.99
CA ALA A 481 -4.71 -0.56 -24.61
C ALA A 481 -4.55 -1.68 -23.59
N PHE A 482 -5.29 -2.77 -23.76
CA PHE A 482 -5.03 -4.02 -23.03
C PHE A 482 -3.98 -4.86 -23.78
N ILE A 483 -2.95 -5.35 -23.09
CA ILE A 483 -1.95 -6.25 -23.67
C ILE A 483 -2.57 -7.62 -23.93
N GLY A 484 -2.80 -7.93 -25.21
CA GLY A 484 -3.30 -9.23 -25.65
C GLY A 484 -4.26 -9.14 -26.84
N ASN A 485 -4.82 -10.30 -27.19
CA ASN A 485 -5.85 -10.44 -28.21
C ASN A 485 -7.19 -10.83 -27.55
N TYR A 486 -8.14 -9.90 -27.58
CA TYR A 486 -9.47 -10.03 -26.95
C TYR A 486 -10.61 -10.19 -27.95
N THR A 487 -10.33 -10.78 -29.12
CA THR A 487 -11.37 -11.14 -30.08
C THR A 487 -12.29 -12.23 -29.52
N ALA A 488 -11.74 -13.24 -28.83
CA ALA A 488 -12.49 -14.40 -28.35
C ALA A 488 -12.37 -14.66 -26.82
N VAL A 489 -11.57 -13.87 -26.12
CA VAL A 489 -11.38 -13.95 -24.65
C VAL A 489 -11.47 -12.56 -24.04
N LEU A 490 -11.80 -12.46 -22.76
CA LEU A 490 -11.84 -11.19 -22.04
C LEU A 490 -10.51 -10.94 -21.31
N PRO A 491 -10.12 -9.67 -21.09
CA PRO A 491 -9.08 -9.30 -20.12
C PRO A 491 -9.41 -9.80 -18.71
N SER A 492 -8.40 -9.87 -17.85
CA SER A 492 -8.64 -10.19 -16.44
C SER A 492 -9.53 -9.13 -15.79
N GLU A 493 -10.32 -9.55 -14.79
CA GLU A 493 -11.20 -8.61 -14.06
C GLU A 493 -10.43 -7.45 -13.43
N ALA A 494 -9.18 -7.69 -12.98
CA ALA A 494 -8.31 -6.62 -12.49
C ALA A 494 -8.00 -5.58 -13.58
N ALA A 495 -7.63 -6.03 -14.78
CA ALA A 495 -7.38 -5.12 -15.90
C ALA A 495 -8.66 -4.36 -16.30
N LEU A 496 -9.81 -5.06 -16.34
CA LEU A 496 -11.10 -4.44 -16.67
C LEU A 496 -11.47 -3.35 -15.65
N ARG A 497 -11.33 -3.61 -14.34
CA ARG A 497 -11.56 -2.61 -13.29
C ARG A 497 -10.63 -1.40 -13.42
N ALA A 498 -9.35 -1.62 -13.70
CA ALA A 498 -8.39 -0.55 -13.87
C ALA A 498 -8.81 0.44 -14.98
N VAL A 499 -9.30 -0.07 -16.12
CA VAL A 499 -9.73 0.79 -17.25
C VAL A 499 -11.15 1.32 -17.09
N ARG A 500 -12.07 0.52 -16.52
CA ARG A 500 -13.49 0.89 -16.38
C ARG A 500 -13.70 1.93 -15.29
N ASP A 501 -13.05 1.74 -14.14
CA ASP A 501 -13.39 2.42 -12.89
C ASP A 501 -12.24 3.32 -12.41
N GLU A 502 -11.04 2.75 -12.24
CA GLU A 502 -9.96 3.39 -11.48
C GLU A 502 -9.26 4.50 -12.29
N LEU A 503 -8.79 4.19 -13.50
CA LEU A 503 -8.08 5.14 -14.37
C LEU A 503 -8.94 6.38 -14.73
N PRO A 504 -10.20 6.26 -15.20
CA PRO A 504 -11.02 7.43 -15.49
C PRO A 504 -11.38 8.21 -14.22
N ARG A 505 -11.66 7.55 -13.09
CA ARG A 505 -11.88 8.24 -11.81
C ARG A 505 -10.66 9.09 -11.43
N CYS A 506 -9.47 8.50 -11.48
CA CYS A 506 -8.22 9.18 -11.17
C CYS A 506 -8.01 10.42 -12.07
N ALA A 507 -8.23 10.25 -13.39
CA ALA A 507 -8.11 11.34 -14.35
C ALA A 507 -9.15 12.45 -14.14
N ILE A 508 -10.36 12.12 -13.70
CA ILE A 508 -11.40 13.11 -13.37
C ILE A 508 -11.01 13.90 -12.12
N CYS A 509 -10.60 13.21 -11.05
CA CYS A 509 -10.14 13.85 -9.81
C CYS A 509 -8.96 14.80 -10.05
N ALA A 510 -8.04 14.43 -10.95
CA ALA A 510 -6.90 15.25 -11.34
C ALA A 510 -7.25 16.36 -12.38
N GLY A 511 -8.50 16.48 -12.82
CA GLY A 511 -8.90 17.48 -13.82
C GLY A 511 -8.32 17.24 -15.23
N LEU A 512 -7.92 16.01 -15.53
CA LEU A 512 -7.32 15.59 -16.80
C LEU A 512 -8.37 15.05 -17.79
N LEU A 513 -9.47 14.48 -17.26
CA LEU A 513 -10.58 13.94 -18.02
C LEU A 513 -11.88 14.60 -17.55
N ARG A 514 -12.76 14.96 -18.50
CA ARG A 514 -14.04 15.56 -18.16
C ARG A 514 -14.96 14.52 -17.48
N PRO A 515 -15.75 14.90 -16.45
CA PRO A 515 -16.69 13.97 -15.82
C PRO A 515 -17.73 13.37 -16.78
N ASP A 516 -18.06 14.09 -17.86
CA ASP A 516 -19.00 13.71 -18.92
C ASP A 516 -18.33 13.05 -20.14
N TYR A 517 -17.11 12.49 -19.98
CA TYR A 517 -16.38 11.87 -21.08
C TYR A 517 -17.19 10.77 -21.78
N ALA A 518 -16.90 10.56 -23.06
CA ALA A 518 -17.40 9.45 -23.85
C ALA A 518 -16.35 8.34 -23.95
N LEU A 519 -16.78 7.11 -23.69
CA LEU A 519 -15.98 5.89 -23.86
C LEU A 519 -16.32 5.25 -25.20
N LEU A 520 -15.30 5.02 -26.03
CA LEU A 520 -15.47 4.36 -27.33
C LEU A 520 -14.42 3.27 -27.53
N GLY A 521 -14.80 2.19 -28.21
CA GLY A 521 -13.85 1.23 -28.77
C GLY A 521 -13.21 1.76 -30.06
N HIS A 522 -11.95 1.44 -30.31
CA HIS A 522 -11.21 1.92 -31.49
C HIS A 522 -11.97 1.77 -32.82
N ARG A 523 -12.66 0.64 -33.02
CA ARG A 523 -13.47 0.34 -34.22
C ARG A 523 -14.61 1.32 -34.51
N GLN A 524 -15.07 2.10 -33.52
CA GLN A 524 -16.12 3.11 -33.74
C GLN A 524 -15.59 4.32 -34.51
N LEU A 525 -14.27 4.53 -34.54
CA LEU A 525 -13.65 5.74 -35.07
C LEU A 525 -12.89 5.49 -36.37
N VAL A 526 -12.35 4.30 -36.55
CA VAL A 526 -11.58 3.93 -37.75
C VAL A 526 -11.85 2.47 -38.16
N ARG A 527 -11.48 2.12 -39.40
CA ARG A 527 -11.63 0.75 -39.92
C ARG A 527 -10.61 -0.20 -39.28
N THR A 528 -11.02 -0.89 -38.22
CA THR A 528 -10.20 -1.87 -37.49
C THR A 528 -11.09 -2.84 -36.71
N GLU A 529 -10.59 -4.02 -36.40
CA GLU A 529 -11.23 -4.96 -35.47
C GLU A 529 -10.90 -4.66 -34.00
N CYS A 530 -9.95 -3.76 -33.72
CA CYS A 530 -9.62 -3.34 -32.35
C CYS A 530 -10.86 -2.74 -31.65
N PRO A 531 -11.17 -3.05 -30.37
CA PRO A 531 -10.37 -3.78 -29.38
C PRO A 531 -10.61 -5.31 -29.31
N GLY A 532 -11.10 -5.93 -30.38
CA GLY A 532 -11.54 -7.33 -30.41
C GLY A 532 -13.03 -7.47 -30.08
N ASP A 533 -13.68 -8.47 -30.68
CA ASP A 533 -15.15 -8.60 -30.65
C ASP A 533 -15.70 -8.83 -29.25
N LEU A 534 -15.10 -9.75 -28.49
CA LEU A 534 -15.60 -10.05 -27.16
C LEU A 534 -15.42 -8.87 -26.20
N LEU A 535 -14.24 -8.21 -26.23
CA LEU A 535 -14.02 -7.00 -25.44
C LEU A 535 -14.94 -5.86 -25.87
N PHE A 536 -15.11 -5.61 -27.17
CA PHE A 536 -16.01 -4.55 -27.65
C PHE A 536 -17.46 -4.77 -27.22
N ASN A 537 -17.95 -6.02 -27.27
CA ASN A 537 -19.29 -6.35 -26.80
C ASN A 537 -19.46 -6.07 -25.30
N LEU A 538 -18.43 -6.33 -24.49
CA LEU A 538 -18.42 -5.96 -23.08
C LEU A 538 -18.42 -4.43 -22.88
N LEU A 539 -17.64 -3.67 -23.65
CA LEU A 539 -17.60 -2.20 -23.52
C LEU A 539 -18.98 -1.56 -23.69
N ARG A 540 -19.86 -2.15 -24.50
CA ARG A 540 -21.23 -1.65 -24.71
C ARG A 540 -22.10 -1.67 -23.44
N THR A 541 -21.68 -2.39 -22.40
CA THR A 541 -22.36 -2.45 -21.10
C THR A 541 -21.76 -1.48 -20.09
N TRP A 542 -20.61 -0.86 -20.39
CA TRP A 542 -19.92 0.02 -19.47
C TRP A 542 -20.60 1.38 -19.34
N PRO A 543 -20.46 2.04 -18.18
CA PRO A 543 -20.80 3.46 -18.05
C PRO A 543 -20.05 4.28 -19.10
N ARG A 544 -20.68 5.37 -19.55
CA ARG A 544 -20.10 6.31 -20.53
C ARG A 544 -19.85 5.74 -21.94
N PHE A 545 -20.21 4.49 -22.23
CA PHE A 545 -20.13 3.98 -23.60
C PHE A 545 -21.02 4.81 -24.54
N ASP A 546 -20.41 5.44 -25.53
CA ASP A 546 -21.10 6.23 -26.56
C ASP A 546 -21.40 5.34 -27.77
N LYS A 547 -22.63 5.39 -28.28
CA LYS A 547 -23.16 4.39 -29.22
C LYS A 547 -22.90 4.73 -30.68
#